data_AF-A0A5D3FC09-F1
#
_entry.id   AF-A0A5D3FC09-F1
#
_cell.length_a   1.000
_cell.length_b   1.000
_cell.length_c   1.000
_cell.angle_alpha   90.00
_cell.angle_beta   90.00
_cell.angle_gamma   90.00
#
_symmetry.space_group_name_H-M   'P 1'
#
loop_
_entity.id
_entity.type
_entity.pdbx_description
1 polymer ?
#
loop_
_entity_poly.entity_id
_entity_poly.type
_entity_poly.pdbx_seq_one_letter_code
_entity_poly.pdbx_strand_id
1 'polypeptide(L)'
;MLGESASWYIRLDAYPANPGHVELVTKRHVVSTFDLDGAESAELYGVLCYARNLVEAKVGRPDGWTIGINDGEAAGRSIDHLHVHLIPRHNGDVLDPRGGIRQCAPNCDPDAWTGGDLTAHRDVHLEG
;
A
#
# COMPACT_ATOMS: atom_id res chain seq x y z
N MET A 1 13.39 11.40 -4.55
CA MET A 1 12.87 11.65 -3.18
C MET A 1 11.97 12.87 -3.22
N LEU A 2 10.76 12.77 -2.67
CA LEU A 2 9.73 13.84 -2.66
C LEU A 2 9.60 14.55 -1.31
N GLY A 3 9.96 13.87 -0.24
CA GLY A 3 9.92 14.35 1.13
C GLY A 3 10.30 13.23 2.10
N GLU A 4 10.50 13.55 3.37
CA GLU A 4 10.97 12.59 4.38
C GLU A 4 10.56 12.98 5.81
N SER A 5 10.57 11.99 6.70
CA SER A 5 10.52 12.15 8.17
C SER A 5 11.81 11.64 8.80
N ALA A 6 11.84 11.42 10.11
CA ALA A 6 13.00 10.81 10.76
C ALA A 6 13.21 9.36 10.28
N SER A 7 12.14 8.59 10.13
CA SER A 7 12.20 7.15 9.81
C SER A 7 11.82 6.78 8.38
N TRP A 8 11.19 7.68 7.62
CA TRP A 8 10.63 7.37 6.30
C TRP A 8 11.08 8.36 5.24
N TYR A 9 11.09 7.93 3.98
CA TYR A 9 11.19 8.83 2.84
C TYR A 9 10.14 8.46 1.78
N ILE A 10 9.78 9.43 0.94
CA ILE A 10 8.76 9.29 -0.08
C ILE A 10 9.43 9.34 -1.46
N ARG A 11 9.04 8.45 -2.36
CA ARG A 11 9.47 8.46 -3.76
C ARG A 11 8.30 8.21 -4.70
N LEU A 12 8.48 8.56 -5.97
CA LEU A 12 7.56 8.12 -7.03
C LEU A 12 7.80 6.64 -7.31
N ASP A 13 6.73 5.90 -7.56
CA ASP A 13 6.83 4.55 -8.11
C ASP A 13 7.40 4.63 -9.54
N ALA A 14 8.29 3.70 -9.91
CA ALA A 14 8.88 3.62 -11.24
C ALA A 14 7.89 3.07 -12.29
N TYR A 15 6.89 2.31 -11.84
CA TYR A 15 5.83 1.69 -12.62
C TYR A 15 4.47 2.07 -12.01
N PRO A 16 4.08 3.36 -12.06
CA PRO A 16 2.94 3.86 -11.33
C PRO A 16 1.62 3.28 -11.87
N ALA A 17 0.74 2.81 -10.97
CA ALA A 17 -0.61 2.38 -11.33
C ALA A 17 -1.49 3.56 -11.79
N ASN A 18 -1.25 4.76 -11.24
CA ASN A 18 -1.89 6.01 -11.62
C ASN A 18 -0.91 7.19 -11.49
N PRO A 19 -1.11 8.31 -12.22
CA PRO A 19 -0.30 9.51 -12.05
C PRO A 19 -0.28 9.99 -10.60
N GLY A 20 0.91 10.11 -10.02
CA GLY A 20 1.07 10.46 -8.60
C GLY A 20 1.14 9.28 -7.64
N HIS A 21 1.21 8.04 -8.14
CA HIS A 21 1.56 6.88 -7.31
C HIS A 21 2.93 7.10 -6.64
N VAL A 22 2.93 7.11 -5.32
CA VAL A 22 4.13 7.21 -4.49
C VAL A 22 4.26 6.02 -3.57
N GLU A 23 5.50 5.75 -3.18
CA GLU A 23 5.86 4.76 -2.17
C GLU A 23 6.47 5.48 -0.96
N LEU A 24 6.01 5.12 0.22
CA LEU A 24 6.64 5.48 1.49
C LEU A 24 7.56 4.34 1.89
N VAL A 25 8.85 4.62 2.02
CA VAL A 25 9.88 3.60 2.25
C VAL A 25 10.57 3.89 3.57
N THR A 26 10.78 2.86 4.38
CA THR A 26 11.57 2.99 5.61
C THR A 26 13.01 3.34 5.27
N LYS A 27 13.64 4.22 6.05
CA LYS A 27 15.07 4.51 5.90
C LYS A 27 15.92 3.34 6.38
N ARG A 28 15.54 2.75 7.52
CA ARG A 28 16.10 1.47 7.96
C ARG A 28 15.63 0.38 7.03
N HIS A 29 16.55 -0.48 6.60
CA HIS A 29 16.18 -1.66 5.84
C HIS A 29 15.40 -2.62 6.74
N VAL A 30 14.10 -2.74 6.48
CA VAL A 30 13.21 -3.78 7.00
C VAL A 30 12.44 -4.35 5.83
N VAL A 31 12.05 -5.61 5.95
CA VAL A 31 11.44 -6.36 4.85
C VAL A 31 9.96 -6.60 5.11
N SER A 32 9.56 -6.72 6.37
CA SER A 32 8.16 -6.84 6.78
C SER A 32 7.66 -5.62 7.55
N THR A 33 6.37 -5.31 7.41
CA THR A 33 5.68 -4.34 8.28
C THR A 33 5.70 -4.76 9.76
N PHE A 34 5.89 -6.05 10.04
CA PHE A 34 5.99 -6.58 11.40
C PHE A 34 7.37 -6.39 12.02
N ASP A 35 8.37 -5.95 11.24
CA ASP A 35 9.73 -5.64 11.70
C ASP A 35 9.91 -4.15 12.07
N LEU A 36 8.86 -3.34 11.92
CA LEU A 36 8.88 -1.93 12.30
C LEU A 36 9.04 -1.78 13.80
N ASP A 37 9.88 -0.82 14.21
CA ASP A 37 9.92 -0.41 15.61
C ASP A 37 8.74 0.51 15.95
N GLY A 38 8.61 0.85 17.24
CA GLY A 38 7.51 1.68 17.72
C GLY A 38 7.52 3.11 17.16
N ALA A 39 8.69 3.68 16.88
CA ALA A 39 8.79 5.03 16.34
C ALA A 39 8.45 5.04 14.85
N GLU A 40 8.97 4.09 14.08
CA GLU A 40 8.66 3.94 12.66
C GLU A 40 7.17 3.69 12.43
N SER A 41 6.55 2.80 13.23
CA SER A 41 5.12 2.52 13.18
C SER A 41 4.28 3.74 13.52
N ALA A 42 4.69 4.52 14.53
CA ALA A 42 3.98 5.73 14.95
C ALA A 42 4.04 6.85 13.89
N GLU A 43 5.13 6.94 13.13
CA GLU A 43 5.28 7.97 12.08
C GLU A 43 4.43 7.69 10.83
N LEU A 44 4.14 6.43 10.51
CA LEU A 44 3.59 6.01 9.22
C LEU A 44 2.35 6.82 8.77
N TYR A 45 1.36 6.99 9.64
CA TYR A 45 0.14 7.74 9.30
C TYR A 45 0.38 9.23 9.07
N GLY A 46 1.35 9.82 9.77
CA GLY A 46 1.77 11.20 9.54
C GLY A 46 2.42 11.35 8.17
N VAL A 47 3.29 10.41 7.80
CA VAL A 47 3.95 10.38 6.49
C VAL A 47 2.93 10.14 5.37
N LEU A 48 1.92 9.28 5.57
CA LEU A 48 0.81 9.09 4.62
C LEU A 48 0.04 10.39 4.36
N CYS A 49 -0.33 11.11 5.41
CA CYS A 49 -1.02 12.39 5.28
C CYS A 49 -0.16 13.43 4.54
N TYR A 50 1.14 13.47 4.84
CA TYR A 50 2.07 14.37 4.17
C TYR A 50 2.24 14.02 2.69
N ALA A 51 2.43 12.73 2.37
CA ALA A 51 2.53 12.24 0.99
C ALA A 51 1.26 12.55 0.18
N ARG A 52 0.07 12.34 0.77
CA ARG A 52 -1.21 12.71 0.15
C ARG A 52 -1.23 14.17 -0.27
N ASN A 53 -0.89 15.08 0.64
CA ASN A 53 -0.88 16.52 0.36
C ASN A 53 0.14 16.89 -0.73
N LEU A 54 1.33 16.25 -0.73
CA LEU A 54 2.33 16.45 -1.78
C LEU A 54 1.83 16.01 -3.16
N VAL A 55 1.14 14.86 -3.22
CA VAL A 55 0.58 14.34 -4.48
C VAL A 55 -0.55 15.26 -4.95
N GLU A 56 -1.50 15.63 -4.07
CA GLU A 56 -2.60 16.54 -4.42
C GLU A 56 -2.10 17.87 -4.98
N ALA A 57 -1.02 18.42 -4.39
CA ALA A 57 -0.40 19.66 -4.86
C ALA A 57 0.22 19.55 -6.26
N LYS A 58 0.59 18.33 -6.70
CA LYS A 58 1.27 18.09 -7.98
C LYS A 58 0.34 17.65 -9.10
N VAL A 59 -0.62 16.77 -8.80
CA VAL A 59 -1.49 16.14 -9.81
C VAL A 59 -2.96 16.53 -9.67
N GLY A 60 -3.28 17.40 -8.71
CA GLY A 60 -4.66 17.72 -8.35
C GLY A 60 -5.26 16.69 -7.40
N ARG A 61 -6.50 16.94 -6.98
CA ARG A 61 -7.19 16.13 -5.97
C ARG A 61 -7.81 14.87 -6.61
N PRO A 62 -7.44 13.65 -6.16
CA PRO A 62 -8.10 12.42 -6.58
C PRO A 62 -9.50 12.26 -5.98
N ASP A 63 -10.31 11.37 -6.55
CA ASP A 63 -11.63 11.00 -6.03
C ASP A 63 -11.52 9.99 -4.86
N GLY A 64 -10.40 9.29 -4.75
CA GLY A 64 -10.11 8.35 -3.69
C GLY A 64 -8.64 7.95 -3.62
N TRP A 65 -8.32 7.04 -2.71
CA TRP A 65 -6.96 6.54 -2.50
C TRP A 65 -6.98 5.04 -2.28
N THR A 66 -6.00 4.33 -2.84
CA THR A 66 -5.65 2.97 -2.42
C THR A 66 -4.35 3.03 -1.65
N ILE A 67 -4.35 2.47 -0.44
CA ILE A 67 -3.17 2.36 0.43
C ILE A 67 -2.92 0.86 0.63
N GLY A 68 -1.71 0.39 0.39
CA GLY A 68 -1.41 -1.04 0.40
C GLY A 68 0.03 -1.37 0.74
N ILE A 69 0.22 -2.56 1.32
CA ILE A 69 1.51 -3.17 1.62
C ILE A 69 1.44 -4.62 1.12
N ASN A 70 2.44 -5.04 0.35
CA ASN A 70 2.65 -6.44 0.04
C ASN A 70 3.71 -6.98 1.01
N ASP A 71 3.28 -7.76 2.00
CA ASP A 71 4.17 -8.33 3.02
C ASP A 71 4.53 -9.79 2.67
N GLY A 72 5.74 -9.99 2.14
CA GLY A 72 6.22 -11.29 1.65
C GLY A 72 5.99 -11.52 0.16
N GLU A 73 6.79 -12.41 -0.43
CA GLU A 73 6.74 -12.73 -1.87
C GLU A 73 5.37 -13.26 -2.30
N ALA A 74 4.74 -14.11 -1.47
CA ALA A 74 3.41 -14.65 -1.75
C ALA A 74 2.30 -13.58 -1.80
N ALA A 75 2.51 -12.44 -1.13
CA ALA A 75 1.63 -11.27 -1.20
C ALA A 75 1.95 -10.37 -2.41
N GLY A 76 2.92 -10.74 -3.25
CA GLY A 76 3.33 -9.97 -4.42
C GLY A 76 4.43 -8.93 -4.14
N ARG A 77 5.16 -9.03 -3.03
CA ARG A 77 6.36 -8.19 -2.81
C ARG A 77 7.47 -8.62 -3.77
N SER A 78 7.93 -7.68 -4.60
CA SER A 78 9.01 -7.92 -5.58
C SER A 78 10.36 -7.34 -5.16
N ILE A 79 10.37 -6.44 -4.17
CA ILE A 79 11.58 -5.81 -3.63
C ILE A 79 11.62 -6.05 -2.12
N ASP A 80 12.73 -6.60 -1.62
CA ASP A 80 12.95 -6.83 -0.19
C ASP A 80 13.37 -5.56 0.52
N HIS A 81 12.46 -4.59 0.56
CA HIS A 81 12.52 -3.42 1.43
C HIS A 81 11.09 -2.91 1.56
N LEU A 82 10.57 -2.83 2.78
CA LEU A 82 9.22 -2.37 3.08
C LEU A 82 8.93 -1.03 2.41
N HIS A 83 7.87 -1.02 1.62
CA HIS A 83 7.31 0.17 1.02
C HIS A 83 5.79 0.10 1.13
N VAL A 84 5.19 1.25 1.45
CA VAL A 84 3.73 1.42 1.49
C VAL A 84 3.31 2.17 0.24
N HIS A 85 2.45 1.55 -0.56
CA HIS A 85 1.88 2.17 -1.74
C HIS A 85 0.82 3.19 -1.32
N LEU A 86 0.89 4.38 -1.92
CA LEU A 86 -0.16 5.38 -1.88
C LEU A 86 -0.54 5.74 -3.31
N ILE A 87 -1.67 5.20 -3.76
CA ILE A 87 -2.13 5.26 -5.14
C ILE A 87 -3.33 6.20 -5.22
N PRO A 88 -3.24 7.33 -5.95
CA PRO A 88 -4.39 8.18 -6.22
C PRO A 88 -5.39 7.44 -7.13
N ARG A 89 -6.69 7.59 -6.85
CA ARG A 89 -7.77 6.93 -7.59
C ARG A 89 -8.75 7.95 -8.17
N HIS A 90 -9.26 7.67 -9.36
CA HIS A 90 -10.20 8.52 -10.08
C HIS A 90 -11.41 7.71 -10.55
N ASN A 91 -12.58 8.34 -10.60
CA ASN A 91 -13.76 7.69 -11.16
C ASN A 91 -13.50 7.26 -12.62
N GLY A 92 -13.68 5.97 -12.91
CA GLY A 92 -13.43 5.39 -14.23
C GLY A 92 -11.97 4.98 -14.50
N ASP A 93 -11.06 5.06 -13.52
CA ASP A 93 -9.68 4.56 -13.67
C ASP A 93 -9.58 3.02 -13.74
N VAL A 94 -10.59 2.33 -13.24
CA VAL A 94 -10.79 0.89 -13.36
C VAL A 94 -12.23 0.60 -13.78
N LEU A 95 -12.47 -0.60 -14.31
CA LEU A 95 -13.80 -1.02 -14.77
C LEU A 95 -14.83 -1.11 -13.62
N ASP A 96 -14.42 -1.69 -12.48
CA ASP A 96 -15.27 -1.80 -11.29
C ASP A 96 -14.48 -1.47 -10.01
N PRO A 97 -14.74 -0.31 -9.36
CA PRO A 97 -14.01 0.09 -8.17
C PRO A 97 -14.31 -0.78 -6.94
N ARG A 98 -15.37 -1.61 -6.94
CA ARG A 98 -15.73 -2.51 -5.81
C ARG A 98 -14.64 -3.56 -5.53
N GLY A 99 -13.78 -3.85 -6.51
CA GLY A 99 -12.63 -4.73 -6.30
C GLY A 99 -11.60 -4.15 -5.32
N GLY A 100 -11.56 -2.83 -5.11
CA GLY A 100 -10.67 -2.18 -4.14
C GLY A 100 -9.21 -2.47 -4.42
N ILE A 101 -8.46 -2.89 -3.39
CA ILE A 101 -7.02 -3.22 -3.50
C ILE A 101 -6.73 -4.35 -4.50
N ARG A 102 -7.69 -5.23 -4.76
CA ARG A 102 -7.54 -6.31 -5.74
C ARG A 102 -7.29 -5.74 -7.15
N GLN A 103 -7.90 -4.59 -7.45
CA GLN A 103 -7.82 -3.87 -8.73
C GLN A 103 -6.48 -3.19 -9.02
N CYS A 104 -5.51 -3.26 -8.10
CA CYS A 104 -4.16 -2.77 -8.34
C CYS A 104 -3.29 -3.73 -9.18
N ALA A 105 -3.68 -5.00 -9.32
CA ALA A 105 -3.01 -5.97 -10.21
C ALA A 105 -3.89 -6.27 -11.44
N PRO A 106 -3.32 -6.49 -12.63
CA PRO A 106 -4.10 -6.93 -13.79
C PRO A 106 -4.75 -8.31 -13.53
N ASN A 107 -6.02 -8.50 -13.94
CA ASN A 107 -6.82 -9.74 -13.84
C ASN A 107 -7.44 -10.13 -12.48
N CYS A 108 -7.86 -9.15 -11.71
CA CYS A 108 -8.54 -9.33 -10.42
C CYS A 108 -10.08 -9.18 -10.55
N ASP A 109 -10.73 -10.12 -11.21
CA ASP A 109 -12.20 -10.15 -11.27
C ASP A 109 -12.80 -10.21 -9.83
N PRO A 110 -13.56 -9.19 -9.38
CA PRO A 110 -14.12 -9.17 -8.03
C PRO A 110 -15.17 -10.26 -7.81
N ASP A 111 -15.82 -10.73 -8.87
CA ASP A 111 -16.84 -11.78 -8.84
C ASP A 111 -16.23 -13.19 -8.93
N ALA A 112 -14.97 -13.31 -9.38
CA ALA A 112 -14.22 -14.57 -9.35
C ALA A 112 -13.73 -14.95 -7.94
N TRP A 113 -13.75 -14.03 -6.97
CA TRP A 113 -13.45 -14.34 -5.57
C TRP A 113 -14.71 -14.89 -4.89
N THR A 114 -14.99 -16.18 -5.07
CA THR A 114 -16.22 -16.83 -4.54
C THR A 114 -16.16 -17.18 -3.05
N GLY A 115 -15.37 -16.44 -2.25
CA GLY A 115 -15.11 -16.75 -0.86
C GLY A 115 -14.26 -18.02 -0.74
N GLY A 116 -12.98 -17.86 -0.39
CA GLY A 116 -12.20 -19.00 0.08
C GLY A 116 -12.93 -19.64 1.26
N ASP A 117 -13.14 -20.94 1.21
CA ASP A 117 -13.77 -21.71 2.27
C ASP A 117 -13.03 -21.46 3.60
N LEU A 118 -13.64 -20.68 4.49
CA LEU A 118 -13.08 -20.31 5.79
C LEU A 118 -13.07 -21.51 6.77
N THR A 119 -13.57 -22.69 6.38
CA THR A 119 -13.54 -23.88 7.25
C THR A 119 -12.19 -24.62 7.24
N ALA A 120 -11.23 -24.21 6.40
CA ALA A 120 -9.94 -24.88 6.27
C ALA A 120 -8.85 -24.44 7.27
N HIS A 121 -9.04 -23.35 8.02
CA HIS A 121 -8.06 -22.90 9.02
C HIS A 121 -8.52 -23.28 10.43
N ARG A 122 -8.10 -24.47 10.88
CA ARG A 122 -8.20 -24.88 12.27
C ARG A 122 -7.47 -23.86 13.16
N ASP A 123 -8.16 -23.51 14.23
CA ASP A 123 -7.77 -22.69 15.38
C ASP A 123 -6.26 -22.58 15.62
N VAL A 124 -5.70 -21.39 15.38
CA VAL A 124 -4.44 -20.99 16.03
C VAL A 124 -4.84 -20.28 17.32
N HIS A 125 -4.83 -21.03 18.42
CA HIS A 125 -4.84 -20.44 19.76
C HIS A 125 -3.58 -19.58 19.92
N LEU A 126 -3.76 -18.29 20.19
CA LEU A 126 -2.69 -17.44 20.72
C LEU A 126 -2.55 -17.80 22.20
N GLU A 127 -1.54 -18.60 22.54
CA GLU A 127 -1.12 -18.73 23.94
C GLU A 127 -0.42 -17.42 24.36
N GLY A 128 -0.78 -16.96 25.57
CA GLY A 128 -0.45 -15.63 26.11
C GLY A 128 0.90 -15.50 26.79
#